data_AF-A0A6P0RX21-F1
#
_entry.id   AF-A0A6P0RX21-F1
#
_cell.length_a   1.000
_cell.length_b   1.000
_cell.length_c   1.000
_cell.angle_alpha   90.00
_cell.angle_beta   90.00
_cell.angle_gamma   90.00
#
_symmetry.space_group_name_H-M   'P 1'
#
loop_
_entity.id
_entity.type
_entity.pdbx_description
1 polymer ?
#
loop_
_entity_poly.entity_id
_entity_poly.type
_entity_poly.pdbx_seq_one_letter_code
_entity_poly.pdbx_strand_id
1 'polypeptide(L)' 'MTSPTEGCLRVGQQAPDFTATAVADQEFKTIKLSDYLGKYVVLFFYPLDFTFVCPTEITAFSDRFEEFKELG' A
#
# COMPACT_ATOMS: atom_id res chain seq x y z
N MET A 1 -10.57 15.93 -25.02
CA MET A 1 -9.42 16.74 -24.58
C MET A 1 -9.20 16.43 -23.10
N THR A 2 -8.55 15.33 -22.77
CA THR A 2 -8.14 15.01 -21.39
C THR A 2 -6.79 15.68 -21.15
N SER A 3 -6.71 16.48 -20.10
CA SER A 3 -5.52 17.27 -19.78
C SER A 3 -4.37 16.34 -19.34
N PRO A 4 -3.09 16.65 -19.62
CA PRO A 4 -1.93 15.80 -19.25
C PRO A 4 -1.67 15.69 -17.73
N THR A 5 -2.62 16.12 -16.89
CA THR A 5 -2.52 16.17 -15.42
C THR A 5 -3.48 15.20 -14.73
N GLU A 6 -4.28 14.42 -15.46
CA GLU A 6 -5.23 13.41 -14.92
C GLU A 6 -4.56 12.12 -14.40
N GLY A 7 -3.31 12.20 -13.93
CA GLY A 7 -2.55 11.03 -13.45
C GLY A 7 -1.39 11.35 -12.51
N CYS A 8 -1.33 12.57 -11.97
CA CYS A 8 -0.26 12.96 -11.04
C CYS A 8 -0.70 12.68 -9.60
N LEU A 9 -0.03 11.74 -8.93
CA LEU A 9 -0.17 11.54 -7.48
C LEU A 9 0.23 12.82 -6.75
N ARG A 10 -0.69 13.41 -5.98
CA ARG A 10 -0.46 14.66 -5.23
C ARG A 10 -0.91 14.53 -3.78
N VAL A 11 -0.10 15.07 -2.87
CA VAL A 11 -0.43 15.15 -1.45
C VAL A 11 -1.70 15.97 -1.24
N GLY A 12 -2.59 15.48 -0.39
CA GLY A 12 -3.89 16.11 -0.08
C GLY A 12 -5.00 15.81 -1.09
N GLN A 13 -4.70 15.14 -2.21
CA GLN A 13 -5.73 14.60 -3.10
C GLN A 13 -6.10 13.18 -2.69
N GLN A 14 -7.30 12.75 -3.10
CA GLN A 14 -7.71 11.37 -2.92
C GLN A 14 -6.74 10.44 -3.67
N ALA A 15 -6.24 9.42 -2.98
CA ALA A 15 -5.39 8.40 -3.59
C ALA A 15 -6.15 7.70 -4.73
N PRO A 16 -5.51 7.45 -5.89
CA PRO A 16 -6.13 6.71 -6.98
C PRO A 16 -6.51 5.30 -6.53
N ASP A 17 -7.75 4.91 -6.83
CA ASP A 17 -8.22 3.56 -6.53
C ASP A 17 -7.48 2.54 -7.42
N PHE A 18 -7.17 1.38 -6.85
CA PHE A 18 -6.55 0.28 -7.58
C PHE A 18 -7.13 -1.05 -7.10
N THR A 19 -7.10 -2.04 -7.99
CA THR A 19 -7.42 -3.42 -7.67
C THR A 19 -6.21 -4.28 -8.05
N ALA A 20 -5.74 -5.10 -7.13
CA ALA A 20 -4.59 -5.97 -7.35
C ALA A 20 -4.75 -7.31 -6.63
N THR A 21 -4.05 -8.33 -7.11
CA THR A 21 -3.88 -9.59 -6.37
C THR A 21 -2.76 -9.41 -5.36
N ALA A 22 -3.04 -9.65 -4.09
CA ALA A 22 -2.07 -9.62 -3.00
C ALA A 22 -1.99 -10.98 -2.31
N VAL A 23 -0.89 -11.21 -1.59
CA VAL A 23 -0.73 -12.36 -0.70
C VAL A 23 -0.95 -11.89 0.74
N ALA A 24 -1.95 -12.44 1.42
CA ALA A 24 -2.24 -12.16 2.83
C ALA A 24 -2.57 -13.48 3.53
N ASP A 25 -1.96 -13.74 4.69
CA ASP A 25 -2.08 -15.01 5.42
C ASP A 25 -1.69 -16.24 4.59
N GLN A 26 -0.72 -16.08 3.67
CA GLN A 26 -0.30 -17.11 2.70
C GLN A 26 -1.36 -17.49 1.65
N GLU A 27 -2.43 -16.71 1.51
CA GLU A 27 -3.47 -16.89 0.50
C GLU A 27 -3.48 -15.74 -0.51
N PHE A 28 -3.84 -16.04 -1.76
CA PHE A 28 -4.08 -15.02 -2.78
C PHE A 28 -5.44 -14.39 -2.56
N LYS A 29 -5.47 -13.07 -2.39
CA LYS A 29 -6.69 -12.28 -2.21
C LYS A 29 -6.69 -11.12 -3.20
N THR A 30 -7.84 -10.83 -3.78
CA THR A 30 -8.03 -9.59 -4.54
C THR A 30 -8.28 -8.46 -3.54
N ILE A 31 -7.45 -7.42 -3.58
CA ILE A 31 -7.58 -6.24 -2.74
C ILE A 31 -7.97 -5.04 -3.59
N LYS A 32 -8.82 -4.18 -3.05
CA LYS A 32 -9.12 -2.86 -3.61
C LYS A 32 -8.79 -1.78 -2.59
N LEU A 33 -8.18 -0.67 -3.02
CA LEU A 33 -7.83 0.41 -2.08
C LEU A 33 -9.08 0.95 -1.36
N SER A 34 -10.22 1.00 -2.07
CA SER A 34 -11.50 1.40 -1.47
C SER A 34 -11.97 0.51 -0.31
N ASP A 35 -11.51 -0.74 -0.21
CA ASP A 35 -11.93 -1.65 0.87
C ASP A 35 -11.35 -1.23 2.23
N TYR A 36 -10.34 -0.35 2.21
CA TYR A 36 -9.67 0.18 3.40
C TYR A 36 -10.15 1.58 3.79
N LEU A 37 -11.24 2.08 3.20
CA LEU A 37 -11.82 3.37 3.60
C LEU A 37 -12.18 3.38 5.09
N GLY A 38 -11.88 4.50 5.76
CA GLY A 38 -12.06 4.63 7.21
C GLY A 38 -10.90 4.09 8.05
N LYS A 39 -9.86 3.52 7.43
CA LYS A 39 -8.60 3.14 8.08
C LYS A 39 -7.45 3.94 7.50
N TYR A 40 -6.42 4.18 8.30
CA TYR A 40 -5.15 4.68 7.76
C TYR A 40 -4.48 3.57 6.96
N VAL A 41 -4.01 3.91 5.76
CA VAL A 41 -3.34 2.98 4.84
C VAL A 41 -1.96 3.54 4.52
N VAL A 42 -0.94 2.71 4.75
CA VAL A 42 0.43 2.95 4.30
C VAL A 42 0.68 2.06 3.09
N LEU A 43 0.84 2.67 1.91
CA LEU A 43 1.15 1.96 0.66
C LEU A 43 2.59 2.27 0.25
N PHE A 44 3.41 1.22 0.17
CA PHE A 44 4.83 1.32 -0.17
C PHE A 44 5.13 0.51 -1.44
N PHE A 45 5.91 1.09 -2.35
CA PHE A 45 6.35 0.44 -3.58
C PHE A 45 7.84 0.15 -3.49
N TYR A 46 8.24 -1.07 -3.84
CA TYR A 46 9.63 -1.51 -3.91
C TYR A 46 9.93 -2.06 -5.31
N PRO A 47 11.20 -2.02 -5.78
CA PRO A 47 11.52 -2.22 -7.18
C PRO A 47 11.38 -3.67 -7.67
N LEU A 48 11.78 -4.66 -6.87
CA LEU A 48 11.70 -6.07 -7.25
C LEU A 48 11.88 -6.99 -6.03
N ASP A 49 11.17 -8.13 -6.03
CA ASP A 49 11.35 -9.22 -5.07
C ASP A 49 12.78 -9.79 -5.16
N PHE A 50 13.37 -10.17 -4.01
CA PHE A 50 14.71 -10.79 -3.92
C PHE A 50 15.90 -9.92 -4.36
N THR A 51 15.79 -8.60 -4.19
CA THR A 51 16.92 -7.67 -4.39
C THR A 51 17.69 -7.37 -3.10
N PHE A 52 18.87 -6.74 -3.22
CA PHE A 52 19.77 -6.43 -2.10
C PHE A 52 19.28 -5.35 -1.14
N VAL A 53 18.08 -4.77 -1.39
CA VAL A 53 17.43 -3.89 -0.41
C VAL A 53 16.90 -4.80 0.70
N CYS A 54 17.51 -4.64 1.85
CA CYS A 54 17.50 -5.57 2.96
C CYS A 54 16.06 -5.93 3.40
N PRO A 55 15.79 -7.18 3.82
CA PRO A 55 14.50 -7.58 4.42
C PRO A 55 14.11 -6.75 5.66
N THR A 56 15.00 -5.90 6.17
CA THR A 56 14.80 -5.09 7.38
C THR A 56 13.66 -4.09 7.30
N GLU A 57 13.41 -3.47 6.14
CA GLU A 57 12.33 -2.48 6.01
C GLU A 57 10.95 -3.15 6.08
N ILE A 58 10.80 -4.28 5.39
CA ILE A 58 9.54 -5.04 5.35
C ILE A 58 9.26 -5.68 6.72
N THR A 59 10.25 -6.26 7.39
CA THR A 59 10.06 -6.81 8.74
C THR A 59 9.77 -5.74 9.77
N ALA A 60 10.41 -4.56 9.71
CA ALA A 60 10.13 -3.49 10.67
C ALA A 60 8.70 -2.96 10.59
N PHE A 61 8.11 -2.87 9.39
CA PHE A 61 6.69 -2.55 9.24
C PHE A 61 5.78 -3.67 9.74
N SER A 62 6.15 -4.93 9.53
CA SER A 62 5.40 -6.08 10.06
C SER A 62 5.42 -6.12 11.59
N ASP A 63 6.58 -5.89 12.21
CA ASP A 63 6.75 -5.93 13.67
C ASP A 63 5.96 -4.82 14.37
N ARG A 64 5.82 -3.65 13.72
CA ARG A 64 5.08 -2.50 14.26
C ARG A 64 3.62 -2.44 13.82
N PHE A 65 3.12 -3.47 13.14
CA PHE A 65 1.73 -3.51 12.67
C PHE A 65 0.73 -3.30 13.81
N GLU A 66 1.02 -3.82 15.01
CA GLU A 66 0.18 -3.63 16.19
C GLU A 66 0.12 -2.16 16.63
N GLU A 67 1.24 -1.43 16.61
CA GLU A 67 1.27 0.01 16.92
C GLU A 67 0.42 0.83 15.93
N PHE A 68 0.47 0.48 14.64
CA PHE A 68 -0.38 1.13 13.63
C PHE A 68 -1.86 0.82 13.82
N LYS A 69 -2.19 -0.37 14.31
CA LYS A 69 -3.57 -0.78 14.59
C LYS A 69 -4.15 -0.06 15.81
N GLU A 70 -3.33 0.26 16.80
CA GLU A 70 -3.77 1.00 18.00
C GLU A 70 -3.95 2.50 17.76
N LEU A 71 -3.23 3.08 16.79
CA LEU A 71 -3.37 4.48 16.39
C LEU A 71 -4.56 4.76 15.45
N GLY A 72 -5.22 3.70 14.97
CA GLY A 72 -6.29 3.73 13.95
C GLY A 72 -7.69 3.62 14.52
#